data_AF-A0A3P7F6Y6-F1
#
_entry.id   AF-A0A3P7F6Y6-F1
#
_cell.length_a   1.000
_cell.length_b   1.000
_cell.length_c   1.000
_cell.angle_alpha   90.00
_cell.angle_beta   90.00
_cell.angle_gamma   90.00
#
_symmetry.space_group_name_H-M   'P 1'
#
loop_
_entity.id
_entity.type
_entity.pdbx_description
1 polymer ?
#
loop_
_entity_poly.entity_id
_entity_poly.type
_entity_poly.pdbx_seq_one_letter_code
_entity_poly.pdbx_strand_id
1 'polypeptide(L)'
;MELLTPKFLSDATAEARQQFAQIIFDNSLTIAQIREKLNEWAAQQGPEIQSEFEAAQMEMKSGLEQVSKAIPQSSLSDAAKEAFAKLQEMVADMDQTAGQQREQIMSYIDSLPQEVRSEMNGYIQSVVKDAVVAIKAKI
;
A
#
# COMPACT_ATOMS: atom_id res chain seq x y z
N MET A 1 -14.55 10.78 6.79
CA MET A 1 -13.54 10.08 5.96
C MET A 1 -13.28 8.70 6.57
N GLU A 2 -14.32 7.88 6.75
CA GLU A 2 -14.22 6.57 7.44
C GLU A 2 -14.18 5.37 6.48
N LEU A 3 -14.19 5.62 5.16
CA LEU A 3 -14.41 4.59 4.13
C LEU A 3 -13.17 3.75 3.77
N LEU A 4 -12.01 3.98 4.39
CA LEU A 4 -10.76 3.27 4.06
C LEU A 4 -10.01 2.73 5.28
N THR A 5 -10.57 2.85 6.49
CA THR A 5 -9.94 2.25 7.67
C THR A 5 -10.17 0.74 7.62
N PRO A 6 -9.11 -0.09 7.60
CA PRO A 6 -9.26 -1.54 7.64
C PRO A 6 -10.06 -2.00 8.86
N LYS A 7 -10.83 -3.08 8.71
CA LYS A 7 -11.69 -3.64 9.77
C LYS A 7 -10.92 -3.91 11.06
N PHE A 8 -9.74 -4.52 10.96
CA PHE A 8 -8.86 -4.81 12.10
C PHE A 8 -8.43 -3.56 12.89
N LEU A 9 -8.34 -2.38 12.26
CA LEU A 9 -8.08 -1.11 12.97
C LEU A 9 -9.34 -0.47 13.55
N SER A 10 -10.50 -0.75 12.96
CA SER A 10 -11.78 -0.27 13.48
C SER A 10 -12.13 -0.99 14.78
N ASP A 11 -11.86 -2.30 14.82
CA ASP A 11 -12.14 -3.18 15.95
C ASP A 11 -11.03 -3.15 17.02
N ALA A 12 -9.84 -2.63 16.68
CA ALA A 12 -8.75 -2.39 17.62
C ALA A 12 -9.05 -1.22 18.60
N THR A 13 -8.48 -1.30 19.80
CA THR A 13 -8.54 -0.22 20.79
C THR A 13 -7.79 1.04 20.31
N ALA A 14 -8.05 2.18 20.93
CA ALA A 14 -7.31 3.41 20.63
C ALA A 14 -5.80 3.26 20.84
N GLU A 15 -5.39 2.57 21.91
CA GLU A 15 -3.98 2.28 22.19
C GLU A 15 -3.37 1.37 21.13
N ALA A 16 -4.07 0.31 20.73
CA ALA A 16 -3.62 -0.60 19.68
C ALA A 16 -3.45 0.12 18.33
N ARG A 17 -4.36 1.04 17.98
CA ARG A 17 -4.22 1.89 16.80
C ARG A 17 -3.00 2.81 16.87
N GLN A 18 -2.69 3.35 18.05
CA GLN A 18 -1.48 4.17 18.24
C GLN A 18 -0.20 3.34 18.08
N GLN A 19 -0.16 2.12 18.62
CA GLN A 19 0.97 1.21 18.44
C GLN A 19 1.17 0.86 16.96
N PHE A 20 0.08 0.52 16.26
CA PHE A 20 0.11 0.28 14.83
C PHE A 20 0.69 1.49 14.07
N ALA A 21 0.20 2.69 14.38
CA ALA A 21 0.69 3.93 13.79
C ALA A 21 2.20 4.16 14.06
N GLN A 22 2.66 3.92 15.28
CA GLN A 22 4.08 4.04 15.64
C GLN A 22 4.95 3.11 14.81
N ILE A 23 4.52 1.86 14.58
CA ILE A 23 5.27 0.89 13.78
C ILE A 23 5.36 1.34 12.31
N ILE A 24 4.25 1.76 11.70
CA ILE A 24 4.25 2.14 10.27
C ILE A 24 4.97 3.46 9.98
N PHE A 25 5.03 4.37 10.96
CA PHE A 25 5.67 5.69 10.79
C PHE A 25 7.12 5.72 11.29
N ASP A 26 7.64 4.62 11.83
CA ASP A 26 9.04 4.50 12.20
C ASP A 26 9.91 4.38 10.94
N ASN A 27 10.47 5.52 10.53
CA ASN A 27 11.31 5.60 9.33
C ASN A 27 12.69 4.98 9.52
N SER A 28 13.07 4.55 10.74
CA SER A 28 14.35 3.91 11.03
C SER A 28 14.33 2.40 10.80
N LEU A 29 13.15 1.79 10.82
CA LEU A 29 12.97 0.36 10.60
C LEU A 29 13.03 0.02 9.11
N THR A 30 13.60 -1.15 8.81
CA THR A 30 13.47 -1.75 7.47
C THR A 30 12.03 -2.16 7.20
N ILE A 31 11.65 -2.23 5.93
CA ILE A 31 10.32 -2.73 5.55
C ILE A 31 10.09 -4.14 6.09
N ALA A 32 11.12 -4.99 6.09
CA ALA A 32 11.07 -6.31 6.72
C ALA A 32 10.77 -6.23 8.23
N GLN A 33 11.46 -5.35 8.96
CA GLN A 33 11.24 -5.15 10.40
C GLN A 33 9.84 -4.59 10.71
N ILE A 34 9.33 -3.67 9.88
CA ILE A 34 7.96 -3.17 10.02
C ILE A 34 6.97 -4.32 9.87
N ARG A 35 7.13 -5.17 8.85
CA ARG A 35 6.24 -6.34 8.65
C ARG A 35 6.28 -7.29 9.84
N GLU A 36 7.47 -7.60 10.35
CA GLU A 36 7.63 -8.44 11.54
C GLU A 36 6.88 -7.84 12.75
N LYS A 37 7.14 -6.58 13.07
CA LYS A 37 6.48 -5.88 14.20
C LYS A 37 4.97 -5.78 14.04
N LEU A 38 4.46 -5.60 12.83
CA LEU A 38 3.02 -5.57 12.59
C LEU A 38 2.38 -6.95 12.81
N ASN A 39 3.06 -8.03 12.42
CA ASN A 39 2.57 -9.39 12.71
C ASN A 39 2.59 -9.67 14.23
N GLU A 40 3.66 -9.28 14.93
CA GLU A 40 3.73 -9.38 16.40
C GLU A 40 2.63 -8.56 17.08
N TRP A 41 2.42 -7.32 16.62
CA TRP A 41 1.35 -6.45 17.11
C TRP A 41 -0.02 -7.11 16.92
N ALA A 42 -0.31 -7.65 15.74
CA ALA A 42 -1.60 -8.26 15.45
C ALA A 42 -1.87 -9.48 16.34
N ALA A 43 -0.86 -10.33 16.55
CA ALA A 43 -0.95 -11.49 17.45
C ALA A 43 -1.25 -11.09 18.91
N GLN A 44 -0.83 -9.90 19.35
CA GLN A 44 -1.10 -9.39 20.70
C GLN A 44 -2.52 -8.85 20.88
N GLN A 45 -3.25 -8.56 19.79
CA GLN A 45 -4.61 -8.01 19.87
C GLN A 45 -5.69 -9.08 20.06
N GLY A 46 -5.35 -10.35 19.85
CA GLY A 46 -6.26 -11.48 19.90
C GLY A 46 -6.60 -12.07 18.53
N PRO A 47 -7.24 -13.25 18.50
CA PRO A 47 -7.38 -14.07 17.29
C PRO A 47 -8.24 -13.43 16.19
N GLU A 48 -9.23 -12.60 16.56
CA GLU A 48 -10.10 -11.92 15.59
C GLU A 48 -9.33 -10.85 14.82
N ILE A 49 -8.69 -9.91 15.52
CA ILE A 49 -7.88 -8.85 14.91
C ILE A 49 -6.70 -9.43 14.14
N GLN A 50 -6.07 -10.49 14.64
CA GLN A 50 -5.00 -11.19 13.90
C GLN A 50 -5.51 -11.73 12.56
N SER A 51 -6.63 -12.46 12.56
CA SER A 51 -7.19 -13.04 11.34
C SER A 51 -7.59 -11.96 10.33
N GLU A 52 -8.15 -10.85 10.79
CA GLU A 52 -8.50 -9.72 9.92
C GLU A 52 -7.28 -9.00 9.37
N PHE A 53 -6.21 -8.87 10.16
CA PHE A 53 -4.95 -8.31 9.70
C PHE A 53 -4.31 -9.19 8.63
N GLU A 54 -4.28 -10.51 8.82
CA GLU A 54 -3.79 -11.49 7.83
C GLU A 54 -4.61 -11.44 6.53
N ALA A 55 -5.95 -11.36 6.64
CA ALA A 55 -6.83 -11.19 5.50
C ALA A 55 -6.53 -9.89 4.73
N ALA A 56 -6.38 -8.77 5.43
CA ALA A 56 -6.05 -7.49 4.83
C ALA A 56 -4.69 -7.52 4.12
N GLN A 57 -3.67 -8.19 4.69
CA GLN A 57 -2.38 -8.38 4.02
C GLN A 57 -2.52 -9.19 2.72
N MET A 58 -3.33 -10.23 2.72
CA MET A 58 -3.59 -11.05 1.53
C MET A 58 -4.34 -10.26 0.45
N GLU A 59 -5.37 -9.49 0.83
CA GLU A 59 -6.11 -8.62 -0.08
C GLU A 59 -5.19 -7.56 -0.69
N MET A 60 -4.34 -6.92 0.12
CA MET A 60 -3.37 -5.94 -0.36
C MET A 60 -2.39 -6.56 -1.36
N LYS A 61 -1.83 -7.74 -1.05
CA LYS A 61 -0.92 -8.45 -1.95
C LYS A 61 -1.61 -8.78 -3.28
N SER A 62 -2.81 -9.36 -3.22
CA SER A 62 -3.60 -9.69 -4.41
C SER A 62 -3.92 -8.45 -5.25
N GLY A 63 -4.29 -7.33 -4.60
CA GLY A 63 -4.54 -6.06 -5.27
C GLY A 63 -3.30 -5.53 -6.00
N LEU A 64 -2.13 -5.56 -5.34
CA LEU A 64 -0.86 -5.17 -5.95
C LEU A 64 -0.50 -6.06 -7.15
N GLU A 65 -0.70 -7.38 -7.03
CA GLU A 65 -0.47 -8.32 -8.14
C GLU A 65 -1.41 -8.08 -9.32
N GLN A 66 -2.68 -7.74 -9.07
CA GLN A 66 -3.64 -7.40 -10.11
C GLN A 66 -3.27 -6.10 -10.82
N VAL A 67 -2.90 -5.05 -10.07
CA VAL A 67 -2.43 -3.78 -10.64
C VAL A 67 -1.16 -4.01 -11.46
N SER A 68 -0.21 -4.80 -10.97
CA SER A 68 1.00 -5.20 -11.69
C SER A 68 0.71 -5.81 -13.06
N LYS A 69 -0.31 -6.68 -13.14
CA LYS A 69 -0.73 -7.32 -14.40
C LYS A 69 -1.52 -6.40 -15.31
N ALA A 70 -2.27 -5.45 -14.74
CA ALA A 70 -3.13 -4.53 -15.49
C ALA A 70 -2.35 -3.39 -16.17
N ILE A 71 -1.30 -2.88 -15.53
CA ILE A 71 -0.52 -1.74 -16.04
C ILE A 71 0.04 -1.99 -17.45
N PRO A 72 0.70 -3.12 -17.75
CA PRO A 72 1.19 -3.40 -19.11
C PRO A 72 0.08 -3.43 -20.17
N GLN A 73 -1.13 -3.85 -19.79
CA GLN A 73 -2.29 -3.96 -20.68
C GLN A 73 -3.13 -2.69 -20.74
N SER A 74 -2.77 -1.66 -19.98
CA SER A 74 -3.52 -0.41 -19.90
C SER A 74 -3.26 0.49 -21.12
N SER A 75 -4.10 1.51 -21.24
CA SER A 75 -3.95 2.59 -22.23
C SER A 75 -2.86 3.61 -21.86
N LEU A 76 -2.09 3.37 -20.80
CA LEU A 76 -1.00 4.25 -20.38
C LEU A 76 0.08 4.34 -21.46
N SER A 77 0.75 5.49 -21.51
CA SER A 77 1.98 5.67 -22.27
C SER A 77 3.08 4.70 -21.81
N ASP A 78 4.02 4.38 -22.70
CA ASP A 78 5.15 3.50 -22.36
C ASP A 78 5.98 4.10 -21.22
N ALA A 79 6.16 5.42 -21.19
CA ALA A 79 6.85 6.13 -20.11
C ALA A 79 6.12 5.96 -18.76
N ALA A 80 4.79 6.03 -18.72
CA ALA A 80 4.03 5.80 -17.50
C ALA A 80 4.07 4.32 -17.05
N LYS A 81 4.04 3.37 -17.99
CA LYS A 81 4.18 1.93 -17.70
C LYS A 81 5.56 1.61 -17.12
N GLU A 82 6.62 2.12 -17.73
CA GLU A 82 7.99 2.01 -17.22
C GLU A 82 8.12 2.66 -15.84
N ALA A 83 7.47 3.81 -15.65
CA ALA A 83 7.48 4.49 -14.36
C ALA A 83 6.84 3.67 -13.24
N PHE A 84 5.70 3.03 -13.52
CA PHE A 84 5.08 2.09 -12.60
C PHE A 84 5.96 0.87 -12.32
N ALA A 85 6.55 0.25 -13.35
CA ALA A 85 7.44 -0.90 -13.17
C ALA A 85 8.60 -0.57 -12.23
N LYS A 86 9.22 0.59 -12.40
CA LYS A 86 10.30 1.06 -11.53
C LYS A 86 9.84 1.32 -10.10
N LEU A 87 8.63 1.87 -9.90
CA LEU A 87 8.04 2.00 -8.56
C LEU A 87 7.83 0.63 -7.90
N GLN A 88 7.40 -0.38 -8.66
CA GLN A 88 7.22 -1.74 -8.16
C GLN A 88 8.53 -2.38 -7.70
N GLU A 89 9.61 -2.17 -8.45
CA GLU A 89 10.95 -2.60 -8.04
C GLU A 89 11.40 -1.91 -6.75
N MET A 90 11.16 -0.60 -6.62
CA MET A 90 11.50 0.16 -5.40
C MET A 90 10.78 -0.34 -4.16
N VAL A 91 9.48 -0.67 -4.26
CA VAL A 91 8.70 -1.18 -3.12
C VAL A 91 8.95 -2.66 -2.82
N ALA A 92 9.56 -3.40 -3.74
CA ALA A 92 9.92 -4.79 -3.54
C ALA A 92 11.17 -4.97 -2.67
N ASP A 93 12.02 -3.93 -2.58
CA ASP A 93 13.18 -3.92 -1.68
C ASP A 93 12.70 -3.85 -0.22
N MET A 94 12.91 -4.96 0.50
CA MET A 94 12.50 -5.08 1.90
C MET A 94 13.61 -4.71 2.89
N ASP A 95 14.84 -4.57 2.41
CA ASP A 95 16.02 -4.34 3.23
C ASP A 95 16.25 -2.85 3.49
N GLN A 96 15.70 -1.99 2.63
CA GLN A 96 15.68 -0.56 2.86
C GLN A 96 14.80 -0.16 4.06
N THR A 97 15.21 0.93 4.72
CA THR A 97 14.35 1.59 5.71
C THR A 97 13.14 2.24 5.06
N ALA A 98 12.02 2.33 5.79
CA ALA A 98 10.84 3.03 5.29
C ALA A 98 11.11 4.49 4.94
N GLY A 99 12.03 5.15 5.67
CA GLY A 99 12.49 6.50 5.34
C GLY A 99 13.20 6.55 3.99
N GLN A 100 14.18 5.67 3.76
CA GLN A 100 14.94 5.60 2.52
C GLN A 100 14.06 5.28 1.32
N GLN A 101 13.20 4.26 1.43
CA GLN A 101 12.31 3.87 0.35
C GLN A 101 11.33 5.01 -0.01
N ARG A 102 10.78 5.70 1.00
CA ARG A 102 9.91 6.87 0.76
C ARG A 102 10.65 7.98 0.02
N GLU A 103 11.84 8.34 0.48
CA GLU A 103 12.65 9.38 -0.16
C GLU A 103 13.00 9.01 -1.60
N GLN A 104 13.40 7.76 -1.84
CA GLN A 104 13.70 7.24 -3.17
C GLN A 104 12.49 7.32 -4.10
N ILE A 105 11.31 6.91 -3.63
CA ILE A 105 10.06 6.99 -4.39
C ILE A 105 9.69 8.44 -4.69
N MET A 106 9.75 9.34 -3.70
CA MET A 106 9.44 10.76 -3.89
C MET A 106 10.39 11.42 -4.90
N SER A 107 11.70 11.21 -4.73
CA SER A 107 12.70 11.73 -5.65
C SER A 107 12.50 11.20 -7.07
N TYR A 108 12.13 9.92 -7.20
CA TYR A 108 11.86 9.34 -8.51
C TYR A 108 10.63 9.97 -9.16
N ILE A 109 9.51 10.05 -8.44
CA ILE A 109 8.28 10.67 -8.94
C ILE A 109 8.54 12.12 -9.34
N ASP A 110 9.24 12.90 -8.54
CA ASP A 110 9.54 14.31 -8.85
C ASP A 110 10.44 14.48 -10.07
N SER A 111 11.28 13.49 -10.38
CA SER A 111 12.09 13.48 -11.60
C SER A 111 11.28 13.19 -12.87
N LEU A 112 10.07 12.63 -12.75
CA LEU A 112 9.24 12.30 -13.90
C LEU A 112 8.63 13.57 -14.54
N PRO A 113 8.48 13.58 -15.88
CA PRO A 113 7.74 14.63 -16.57
C PRO A 113 6.35 14.81 -15.98
N GLN A 114 5.86 16.06 -15.94
CA GLN A 114 4.55 16.38 -15.38
C GLN A 114 3.42 15.59 -16.05
N GLU A 115 3.52 15.36 -17.36
CA GLU A 115 2.55 14.58 -18.13
C GLU A 115 2.49 13.12 -17.64
N VAL A 116 3.65 12.48 -17.46
CA VAL A 116 3.76 11.12 -16.93
C VAL A 116 3.17 11.03 -15.52
N ARG A 117 3.52 11.97 -14.63
CA ARG A 117 2.94 12.02 -13.27
C ARG A 117 1.41 12.16 -13.29
N SER A 118 0.90 13.03 -14.17
CA SER A 118 -0.54 13.28 -14.28
C SER A 118 -1.28 12.04 -14.78
N GLU A 119 -0.70 11.34 -15.75
CA GLU A 119 -1.23 10.10 -16.31
C GLU A 119 -1.28 8.99 -15.26
N MET A 120 -0.17 8.78 -14.54
CA MET A 120 -0.09 7.81 -13.45
C MET A 120 -1.12 8.10 -12.35
N ASN A 121 -1.24 9.37 -11.92
CA ASN A 121 -2.22 9.76 -10.91
C ASN A 121 -3.66 9.54 -11.39
N GLY A 122 -3.96 9.87 -12.65
CA GLY A 122 -5.27 9.63 -13.25
C GLY A 122 -5.64 8.13 -13.29
N TYR A 123 -4.68 7.28 -13.66
CA TYR A 123 -4.88 5.83 -13.65
C TYR A 123 -5.14 5.29 -12.25
N ILE A 124 -4.33 5.67 -11.25
CA ILE A 124 -4.53 5.25 -9.85
C ILE A 124 -5.91 5.68 -9.36
N GLN A 125 -6.34 6.92 -9.62
CA GLN A 125 -7.67 7.39 -9.25
C GLN A 125 -8.79 6.57 -9.89
N SER A 126 -8.64 6.18 -11.17
CA SER A 126 -9.60 5.30 -11.85
C SER A 126 -9.66 3.94 -11.17
N VAL A 127 -8.52 3.29 -10.95
CA VAL A 127 -8.45 1.96 -10.32
C VAL A 127 -9.05 1.98 -8.91
N VAL A 128 -8.74 3.00 -8.10
CA VAL A 128 -9.31 3.14 -6.75
C VAL A 128 -10.82 3.35 -6.81
N LYS A 129 -11.30 4.19 -7.73
CA LYS A 129 -12.73 4.42 -7.92
C LYS A 129 -13.46 3.13 -8.30
N ASP A 130 -12.90 2.36 -9.23
CA ASP A 130 -13.48 1.10 -9.68
C ASP A 130 -13.51 0.07 -8.55
N ALA A 131 -12.44 -0.02 -7.74
CA ALA A 131 -12.40 -0.87 -6.55
C ALA A 131 -13.47 -0.48 -5.51
N VAL A 132 -13.65 0.81 -5.23
CA VAL A 132 -14.70 1.30 -4.30
C VAL A 132 -16.09 0.98 -4.83
N VAL A 133 -16.34 1.12 -6.13
CA VAL A 133 -17.62 0.75 -6.76
C VAL A 133 -17.85 -0.76 -6.64
N ALA A 134 -16.85 -1.58 -6.92
CA ALA A 134 -16.95 -3.04 -6.84
C ALA A 134 -17.22 -3.53 -5.41
N ILE A 135 -16.62 -2.89 -4.39
CA ILE A 135 -16.89 -3.19 -2.98
C ILE A 135 -18.33 -2.82 -2.64
N LYS A 136 -18.79 -1.62 -2.99
CA LYS A 136 -20.17 -1.17 -2.73
C LYS A 136 -21.23 -2.06 -3.39
N ALA A 137 -20.93 -2.67 -4.53
CA ALA A 137 -21.85 -3.57 -5.21
C ALA A 137 -21.98 -4.96 -4.55
N LYS A 138 -21.09 -5.30 -3.61
CA LYS A 138 -21.06 -6.58 -2.88
C LYS A 138 -21.64 -6.50 -1.47
N ILE A 139 -22.02 -5.31 -1.01
CA ILE A 139 -22.66 -5.03 0.29
C ILE A 139 -24.13 -4.67 0.07
#